data_AF-A0A2V6D4L1-F1
#
_entry.id   AF-A0A2V6D4L1-F1
#
_cell.length_a   1.000
_cell.length_b   1.000
_cell.length_c   1.000
_cell.angle_alpha   90.00
_cell.angle_beta   90.00
_cell.angle_gamma   90.00
#
_symmetry.space_group_name_H-M   'P 1'
#
loop_
_entity.id
_entity.type
_entity.pdbx_description
1 polymer ?
#
loop_
_entity_poly.entity_id
_entity_poly.type
_entity_poly.pdbx_seq_one_letter_code
_entity_poly.pdbx_strand_id
1 'polypeptide(L)'
;MKRPVHVLLVGAAGRMGRTVVDLVKNDPKIQIVAQCDLGEPIDPAMKNCDVAMDFSHADAITEICRTALHHHKSLVIGTTGHSQEQRRLIEGAAQSLAIVFAPNFSIGVNALFWLTREAAELLDSDFNPEIIETHHKMKKDAPSGTAKTLAKILKTARKMKSEVPIQSIREGDVVGEHTVIFGGPGERVELTHRAASREIFARGALRATHWIIGKPPGLYSMQDVLGL
;
A
#
# COMPACT_ATOMS: atom_id res chain seq x y z
N MET A 1 23.20 -1.25 19.82
CA MET A 1 22.13 -1.51 18.84
C MET A 1 20.98 -0.55 19.14
N LYS A 2 20.36 0.09 18.15
CA LYS A 2 19.17 0.94 18.39
C LYS A 2 18.03 0.03 18.88
N ARG A 3 17.23 0.50 19.84
CA ARG A 3 16.05 -0.24 20.33
C ARG A 3 15.09 -0.57 19.17
N PRO A 4 14.38 -1.71 19.21
CA PRO A 4 13.37 -2.01 18.20
C PRO A 4 12.26 -0.96 18.21
N VAL A 5 11.63 -0.77 17.05
CA VAL A 5 10.42 0.04 16.91
C VAL A 5 9.26 -0.73 17.52
N HIS A 6 8.60 -0.14 18.52
CA HIS A 6 7.44 -0.72 19.16
C HIS A 6 6.19 -0.44 18.34
N VAL A 7 5.47 -1.49 17.97
CA VAL A 7 4.31 -1.44 17.07
C VAL A 7 3.04 -1.85 17.81
N LEU A 8 1.99 -1.05 17.66
CA LEU A 8 0.62 -1.49 17.83
C LEU A 8 0.10 -2.03 16.49
N LEU A 9 -0.36 -3.27 16.44
CA LEU A 9 -0.98 -3.85 15.24
C LEU A 9 -2.51 -3.91 15.40
N VAL A 10 -3.23 -3.14 14.59
CA VAL A 10 -4.70 -3.15 14.52
C VAL A 10 -5.14 -4.07 13.37
N GLY A 11 -6.03 -5.02 13.67
CA GLY A 11 -6.45 -6.09 12.75
C GLY A 11 -5.52 -7.30 12.75
N ALA A 12 -4.96 -7.66 13.90
CA ALA A 12 -3.96 -8.72 14.05
C ALA A 12 -4.49 -10.12 13.68
N ALA A 13 -5.75 -10.45 14.00
CA ALA A 13 -6.38 -11.72 13.62
C ALA A 13 -6.67 -11.84 12.11
N GLY A 14 -6.66 -10.71 11.38
CA GLY A 14 -6.84 -10.65 9.94
C GLY A 14 -5.78 -11.43 9.16
N ARG A 15 -6.03 -11.65 7.86
CA ARG A 15 -5.06 -12.33 6.98
C ARG A 15 -3.73 -11.57 6.90
N MET A 16 -3.80 -10.25 6.73
CA MET A 16 -2.62 -9.39 6.72
C MET A 16 -1.97 -9.30 8.09
N GLY A 17 -2.74 -9.11 9.16
CA GLY A 17 -2.25 -9.08 10.54
C GLY A 17 -1.42 -10.31 10.90
N ARG A 18 -1.95 -11.51 10.65
CA ARG A 18 -1.22 -12.78 10.89
C ARG A 18 0.09 -12.85 10.11
N THR A 19 0.08 -12.44 8.84
CA THR A 19 1.30 -12.40 8.01
C THR A 19 2.35 -11.45 8.60
N VAL A 20 1.92 -10.27 9.10
CA VAL A 20 2.81 -9.32 9.78
C VAL A 20 3.38 -9.92 11.06
N VAL A 21 2.53 -10.53 11.91
CA VAL A 21 2.96 -11.20 13.15
C VAL A 21 4.00 -12.27 12.86
N ASP A 22 3.80 -13.10 11.84
CA ASP A 22 4.72 -14.18 11.49
C ASP A 22 6.07 -13.65 11.00
N LEU A 23 6.08 -12.58 10.20
CA LEU A 23 7.33 -11.96 9.72
C LEU A 23 8.11 -11.26 10.84
N VAL A 24 7.42 -10.64 11.80
CA VAL A 24 8.06 -9.91 12.90
C VAL A 24 8.79 -10.84 13.88
N LYS A 25 8.38 -12.11 14.01
CA LYS A 25 9.06 -13.09 14.90
C LYS A 25 10.57 -13.17 14.69
N ASN A 26 11.03 -12.92 13.47
CA ASN A 26 12.45 -12.97 13.08
C ASN A 26 13.02 -11.59 12.73
N ASP A 27 12.31 -10.49 12.99
CA ASP A 27 12.78 -9.13 12.71
C ASP A 27 13.29 -8.45 13.99
N PRO A 28 14.62 -8.26 14.16
CA PRO A 28 15.17 -7.62 15.36
C PRO A 28 14.90 -6.11 15.42
N LYS A 29 14.37 -5.50 14.34
CA LYS A 29 14.13 -4.05 14.25
C LYS A 29 12.73 -3.65 14.69
N ILE A 30 11.78 -4.58 14.73
CA ILE A 30 10.38 -4.30 15.02
C ILE A 30 9.90 -5.25 16.11
N GLN A 31 9.16 -4.72 17.09
CA GLN A 31 8.53 -5.49 18.13
C GLN A 31 7.05 -5.11 18.21
N ILE A 32 6.15 -6.08 18.03
CA ILE A 32 4.72 -5.85 18.29
C ILE A 32 4.51 -5.87 19.81
N VAL A 33 4.18 -4.73 20.39
CA VAL A 33 3.98 -4.57 21.85
C VAL A 33 2.51 -4.66 22.25
N ALA A 34 1.60 -4.49 21.29
CA ALA A 34 0.17 -4.65 21.48
C ALA A 34 -0.52 -5.03 20.16
N GLN A 35 -1.63 -5.72 20.28
CA GLN A 35 -2.49 -6.15 19.18
C GLN A 35 -3.93 -5.78 19.55
N CYS A 36 -4.69 -5.27 18.59
CA CYS A 36 -6.11 -4.98 18.75
C CYS A 36 -6.89 -5.54 17.56
N ASP A 37 -8.03 -6.16 17.82
CA ASP A 37 -8.96 -6.63 16.81
C ASP A 37 -10.34 -5.97 16.98
N LEU A 38 -11.30 -6.36 16.13
CA LEU A 38 -12.62 -5.74 16.06
C LEU A 38 -13.34 -5.80 17.42
N GLY A 39 -13.75 -4.62 17.92
CA GLY A 39 -14.49 -4.48 19.18
C GLY A 39 -13.60 -4.29 20.42
N GLU A 40 -12.28 -4.34 20.27
CA GLU A 40 -11.33 -4.06 21.35
C GLU A 40 -10.93 -2.59 21.39
N PRO A 41 -10.73 -1.99 22.58
CA PRO A 41 -10.35 -0.58 22.70
C PRO A 41 -8.91 -0.35 22.23
N ILE A 42 -8.70 0.66 21.37
CA ILE A 42 -7.39 0.96 20.77
C ILE A 42 -6.57 1.92 21.65
N ASP A 43 -7.23 2.85 22.34
CA ASP A 43 -6.57 3.90 23.12
C ASP A 43 -5.52 3.39 24.13
N PRO A 44 -5.82 2.38 24.98
CA PRO A 44 -4.86 1.90 25.97
C PRO A 44 -3.60 1.30 25.33
N ALA A 45 -3.75 0.67 24.17
CA ALA A 45 -2.67 0.03 23.44
C ALA A 45 -1.75 1.03 22.72
N MET A 46 -2.31 2.17 22.28
CA MET A 46 -1.58 3.23 21.56
C MET A 46 -0.50 3.89 22.43
N LYS A 47 -0.70 3.95 23.75
CA LYS A 47 0.20 4.65 24.69
C LYS A 47 1.65 4.13 24.63
N ASN A 48 1.83 2.82 24.47
CA ASN A 48 3.11 2.14 24.64
C ASN A 48 3.84 1.82 23.32
N CYS A 49 3.28 2.18 22.16
CA CYS A 49 3.93 2.00 20.87
C CYS A 49 4.66 3.27 20.40
N ASP A 50 5.54 3.13 19.41
CA ASP A 50 6.11 4.24 18.64
C ASP A 50 5.24 4.58 17.42
N VAL A 51 4.57 3.56 16.85
CA VAL A 51 3.76 3.66 15.63
C VAL A 51 2.65 2.61 15.67
N ALA A 52 1.48 2.93 15.10
CA ALA A 52 0.41 1.96 14.89
C ALA A 52 0.31 1.56 13.41
N MET A 53 0.22 0.25 13.16
CA MET A 53 -0.05 -0.35 11.87
C MET A 53 -1.52 -0.75 11.79
N ASP A 54 -2.22 -0.28 10.76
CA ASP A 54 -3.64 -0.58 10.54
C ASP A 54 -3.85 -1.38 9.25
N PHE A 55 -4.28 -2.63 9.43
CA PHE A 55 -4.73 -3.54 8.37
C PHE A 55 -6.08 -4.16 8.73
N SER A 56 -6.99 -3.33 9.27
CA SER A 56 -8.27 -3.74 9.84
C SER A 56 -9.45 -3.43 8.89
N HIS A 57 -10.46 -2.72 9.39
CA HIS A 57 -11.66 -2.29 8.66
C HIS A 57 -11.75 -0.77 8.66
N ALA A 58 -12.36 -0.19 7.63
CA ALA A 58 -12.44 1.25 7.47
C ALA A 58 -13.09 1.96 8.68
N ASP A 59 -13.98 1.29 9.41
CA ASP A 59 -14.68 1.85 10.57
C ASP A 59 -13.77 2.10 11.79
N ALA A 60 -12.63 1.40 11.87
CA ALA A 60 -11.67 1.60 12.96
C ALA A 60 -10.90 2.94 12.84
N ILE A 61 -10.89 3.55 11.65
CA ILE A 61 -10.02 4.69 11.33
C ILE A 61 -10.28 5.91 12.22
N THR A 62 -11.53 6.13 12.63
CA THR A 62 -11.91 7.26 13.47
C THR A 62 -11.26 7.16 14.84
N GLU A 63 -11.32 5.98 15.46
CA GLU A 63 -10.67 5.74 16.75
C GLU A 63 -9.14 5.74 16.61
N ILE A 64 -8.60 5.13 15.55
CA ILE A 64 -7.16 5.12 15.29
C ILE A 64 -6.61 6.54 15.18
N CYS A 65 -7.22 7.40 14.35
CA CYS A 65 -6.78 8.79 14.20
C CYS A 65 -6.90 9.57 15.51
N ARG A 66 -8.03 9.43 16.22
CA ARG A 66 -8.26 10.12 17.50
C ARG A 66 -7.21 9.74 18.55
N THR A 67 -6.96 8.44 18.72
CA THR A 67 -6.02 7.93 19.72
C THR A 67 -4.58 8.25 19.36
N ALA A 68 -4.21 8.14 18.07
CA ALA A 68 -2.88 8.51 17.59
C ALA A 68 -2.60 10.00 17.76
N LEU A 69 -3.60 10.87 17.53
CA LEU A 69 -3.48 12.31 17.78
C LEU A 69 -3.28 12.60 19.27
N HIS A 70 -4.07 11.97 20.13
CA HIS A 70 -3.99 12.14 21.58
C HIS A 70 -2.62 11.70 22.15
N HIS A 71 -2.05 10.61 21.63
CA HIS A 71 -0.77 10.05 22.10
C HIS A 71 0.44 10.46 21.24
N HIS A 72 0.23 11.31 20.23
CA HIS A 72 1.24 11.75 19.26
C HIS A 72 2.02 10.61 18.59
N LYS A 73 1.32 9.59 18.09
CA LYS A 73 1.92 8.39 17.47
C LYS A 73 1.81 8.42 15.95
N SER A 74 2.87 7.99 15.27
CA SER A 74 2.85 7.82 13.81
C SER A 74 1.90 6.70 13.39
N LEU A 75 1.42 6.75 12.15
CA LEU A 75 0.51 5.75 11.59
C LEU A 75 1.04 5.13 10.30
N VAL A 76 0.77 3.85 10.10
CA VAL A 76 0.96 3.11 8.84
C VAL A 76 -0.37 2.45 8.49
N ILE A 77 -1.09 3.02 7.53
CA ILE A 77 -2.48 2.70 7.23
C ILE A 77 -2.54 2.00 5.87
N GLY A 78 -2.83 0.69 5.90
CA GLY A 78 -3.07 -0.15 4.72
C GLY A 78 -4.53 -0.56 4.52
N THR A 79 -5.41 -0.18 5.45
CA THR A 79 -6.85 -0.34 5.30
C THR A 79 -7.35 0.40 4.05
N THR A 80 -8.23 -0.26 3.29
CA THR A 80 -8.86 0.29 2.08
C THR A 80 -10.37 0.43 2.30
N GLY A 81 -11.06 1.11 1.38
CA GLY A 81 -12.53 1.25 1.46
C GLY A 81 -13.01 2.44 2.30
N HIS A 82 -12.12 3.33 2.72
CA HIS A 82 -12.49 4.54 3.45
C HIS A 82 -13.43 5.45 2.66
N SER A 83 -14.47 5.93 3.33
CA SER A 83 -15.37 7.00 2.84
C SER A 83 -14.60 8.31 2.64
N GLN A 84 -15.23 9.29 1.99
CA GLN A 84 -14.62 10.61 1.82
C GLN A 84 -14.39 11.31 3.17
N GLU A 85 -15.31 11.15 4.12
CA GLU A 85 -15.18 11.71 5.47
C GLU A 85 -14.02 11.06 6.23
N GLN A 86 -13.90 9.72 6.16
CA GLN A 86 -12.80 8.98 6.76
C GLN A 86 -11.45 9.37 6.16
N ARG A 87 -11.38 9.61 4.85
CA ARG A 87 -10.16 10.13 4.21
C ARG A 87 -9.78 11.51 4.74
N ARG A 88 -10.75 12.41 4.91
CA ARG A 88 -10.50 13.74 5.51
C ARG A 88 -9.99 13.64 6.95
N LEU A 89 -10.43 12.63 7.72
CA LEU A 89 -9.87 12.38 9.06
C LEU A 89 -8.39 12.02 9.00
N ILE A 90 -7.98 11.14 8.07
CA ILE A 90 -6.58 10.77 7.86
C ILE A 90 -5.76 11.99 7.44
N GLU A 91 -6.25 12.76 6.46
CA GLU A 91 -5.60 13.97 5.96
C GLU A 91 -5.47 15.04 7.05
N GLY A 92 -6.49 15.23 7.88
CA GLY A 92 -6.46 16.13 9.03
C GLY A 92 -5.45 15.69 10.09
N ALA A 93 -5.42 14.39 10.42
CA ALA A 93 -4.45 13.85 11.37
C ALA A 93 -3.00 14.01 10.88
N ALA A 94 -2.78 13.87 9.57
CA ALA A 94 -1.48 14.03 8.93
C ALA A 94 -0.89 15.44 9.06
N GLN A 95 -1.69 16.46 9.40
CA GLN A 95 -1.18 17.81 9.68
C GLN A 95 -0.35 17.86 10.98
N SER A 96 -0.61 16.93 11.91
CA SER A 96 0.06 16.86 13.21
C SER A 96 0.90 15.59 13.40
N LEU A 97 0.68 14.57 12.58
CA LEU A 97 1.32 13.26 12.68
C LEU A 97 1.99 12.86 11.37
N ALA A 98 3.06 12.06 11.46
CA ALA A 98 3.61 11.38 10.30
C ALA A 98 2.78 10.12 10.00
N ILE A 99 2.19 10.05 8.80
CA ILE A 99 1.30 8.96 8.40
C ILE A 99 1.75 8.40 7.05
N VAL A 100 2.05 7.10 6.97
CA VAL A 100 2.10 6.39 5.69
C VAL A 100 0.70 5.87 5.38
N PHE A 101 0.10 6.31 4.27
CA PHE A 101 -1.19 5.83 3.80
C PHE A 101 -1.06 5.31 2.37
N ALA A 102 -1.25 4.01 2.18
CA ALA A 102 -1.13 3.39 0.87
C ALA A 102 -2.11 2.22 0.67
N PRO A 103 -2.79 2.13 -0.49
CA PRO A 103 -3.66 0.98 -0.79
C PRO A 103 -2.88 -0.28 -1.17
N ASN A 104 -1.55 -0.16 -1.37
CA ASN A 104 -0.68 -1.27 -1.71
C ASN A 104 0.73 -1.04 -1.14
N PHE A 105 1.16 -1.95 -0.27
CA PHE A 105 2.47 -1.91 0.38
C PHE A 105 3.55 -2.72 -0.35
N SER A 106 3.24 -3.44 -1.43
CA SER A 106 4.28 -4.20 -2.15
C SER A 106 5.33 -3.24 -2.71
N ILE A 107 6.59 -3.50 -2.35
CA ILE A 107 7.75 -2.76 -2.88
C ILE A 107 7.82 -2.91 -4.40
N GLY A 108 7.63 -4.13 -4.91
CA GLY A 108 7.69 -4.42 -6.34
C GLY A 108 6.56 -3.75 -7.13
N VAL A 109 5.34 -3.71 -6.58
CA VAL A 109 4.22 -3.01 -7.25
C VAL A 109 4.47 -1.50 -7.29
N ASN A 110 4.98 -0.92 -6.20
CA ASN A 110 5.28 0.52 -6.19
C ASN A 110 6.45 0.88 -7.11
N ALA A 111 7.46 0.00 -7.25
CA ALA A 111 8.50 0.16 -8.26
C ALA A 111 7.92 0.06 -9.69
N LEU A 112 6.98 -0.86 -9.94
CA LEU A 112 6.27 -0.94 -11.22
C LEU A 112 5.49 0.34 -11.51
N PHE A 113 4.79 0.92 -10.52
CA PHE A 113 4.09 2.19 -10.68
C PHE A 113 5.04 3.32 -11.10
N TRP A 114 6.19 3.42 -10.43
CA TRP A 114 7.21 4.42 -10.75
C TRP A 114 7.76 4.20 -12.16
N LEU A 115 8.24 3.00 -12.48
CA LEU A 115 8.77 2.65 -13.81
C LEU A 115 7.75 2.89 -14.93
N THR A 116 6.47 2.63 -14.66
CA THR A 116 5.39 2.89 -15.62
C THR A 116 5.24 4.39 -15.89
N ARG A 117 5.34 5.24 -14.86
CA ARG A 117 5.34 6.69 -15.06
C ARG A 117 6.54 7.12 -15.89
N GLU A 118 7.75 6.72 -15.50
CA GLU A 118 8.99 7.11 -16.20
C GLU A 118 8.96 6.66 -17.67
N ALA A 119 8.56 5.42 -17.93
CA ALA A 119 8.43 4.91 -19.29
C ALA A 119 7.35 5.66 -20.09
N ALA A 120 6.24 6.03 -19.45
CA ALA A 120 5.16 6.78 -20.11
C ALA A 120 5.54 8.22 -20.45
N GLU A 121 6.41 8.84 -19.65
CA GLU A 121 6.95 10.19 -19.90
C GLU A 121 8.09 10.18 -20.93
N LEU A 122 8.90 9.12 -20.95
CA LEU A 122 10.01 8.95 -21.87
C LEU A 122 9.58 8.52 -23.28
N LEU A 123 8.72 7.50 -23.39
CA LEU A 123 8.25 6.96 -24.65
C LEU A 123 7.16 7.87 -25.21
N ASP A 124 7.29 8.26 -26.49
CA ASP A 124 6.40 9.19 -27.15
C ASP A 124 5.04 8.57 -27.55
N SER A 125 4.30 9.27 -28.43
CA SER A 125 2.98 8.87 -28.89
C SER A 125 2.97 7.63 -29.78
N ASP A 126 4.11 7.20 -30.33
CA ASP A 126 4.18 6.03 -31.21
C ASP A 126 4.09 4.73 -30.41
N PHE A 127 4.36 4.79 -29.10
CA PHE A 127 4.23 3.66 -28.18
C PHE A 127 2.84 3.64 -27.53
N ASN A 128 1.96 2.73 -27.93
CA ASN A 128 0.62 2.61 -27.35
C ASN A 128 0.65 1.80 -26.06
N PRO A 129 0.13 2.32 -24.93
CA PRO A 129 0.15 1.63 -23.67
C PRO A 129 -1.07 0.71 -23.48
N GLU A 130 -0.84 -0.50 -23.01
CA GLU A 130 -1.86 -1.50 -22.69
C GLU A 130 -1.52 -2.20 -21.37
N ILE A 131 -2.53 -2.74 -20.68
CA ILE A 131 -2.33 -3.46 -19.42
C ILE A 131 -2.93 -4.86 -19.51
N ILE A 132 -2.17 -5.85 -19.07
CA ILE A 132 -2.65 -7.22 -18.84
C ILE A 132 -2.52 -7.53 -17.35
N GLU A 133 -3.58 -8.04 -16.74
CA GLU A 133 -3.55 -8.53 -15.36
C GLU A 133 -4.10 -9.95 -15.24
N THR A 134 -3.44 -10.79 -14.45
CA THR A 134 -3.87 -12.16 -14.17
C THR A 134 -4.04 -12.36 -12.67
N HIS A 135 -5.17 -12.92 -12.26
CA HIS A 135 -5.42 -13.33 -10.88
C HIS A 135 -6.18 -14.66 -10.84
N HIS A 136 -6.27 -15.26 -9.66
CA HIS A 136 -7.02 -16.47 -9.41
C HIS A 136 -8.50 -16.37 -9.80
N LYS A 137 -9.12 -17.52 -10.11
CA LYS A 137 -10.53 -17.61 -10.56
C LYS A 137 -11.55 -16.98 -9.60
N MET A 138 -11.26 -17.01 -8.31
CA MET A 138 -12.17 -16.49 -7.27
C MET A 138 -12.17 -14.95 -7.13
N LYS A 139 -11.33 -14.22 -7.89
CA LYS A 139 -11.25 -12.77 -7.78
C LYS A 139 -12.45 -12.13 -8.50
N LYS A 140 -13.33 -11.53 -7.71
CA LYS A 140 -14.62 -10.97 -8.16
C LYS A 140 -14.47 -9.65 -8.93
N ASP A 141 -13.54 -8.79 -8.53
CA ASP A 141 -13.31 -7.50 -9.17
C ASP A 141 -12.45 -7.63 -10.43
N ALA A 142 -12.88 -6.99 -11.51
CA ALA A 142 -12.11 -6.82 -12.75
C ALA A 142 -12.38 -5.41 -13.32
N PRO A 143 -11.36 -4.62 -13.68
CA PRO A 143 -9.94 -4.86 -13.41
C PRO A 143 -9.57 -4.68 -11.93
N SER A 144 -8.46 -5.28 -11.51
CA SER A 144 -7.91 -5.18 -10.16
C SER A 144 -7.55 -3.73 -9.78
N GLY A 145 -7.49 -3.45 -8.47
CA GLY A 145 -7.07 -2.13 -7.97
C GLY A 145 -5.70 -1.69 -8.48
N THR A 146 -4.72 -2.60 -8.53
CA THR A 146 -3.38 -2.32 -9.10
C THR A 146 -3.46 -1.93 -10.58
N ALA A 147 -4.23 -2.66 -11.39
CA ALA A 147 -4.40 -2.34 -12.81
C ALA A 147 -5.08 -0.98 -13.02
N LYS A 148 -6.09 -0.65 -12.20
CA LYS A 148 -6.73 0.69 -12.21
C LYS A 148 -5.74 1.80 -11.87
N THR A 149 -4.84 1.57 -10.90
CA THR A 149 -3.79 2.54 -10.56
C THR A 149 -2.78 2.71 -11.69
N LEU A 150 -2.33 1.61 -12.33
CA LEU A 150 -1.46 1.69 -13.52
C LEU A 150 -2.09 2.50 -14.65
N ALA A 151 -3.35 2.23 -14.96
CA ALA A 151 -4.09 2.98 -15.98
C ALA A 151 -4.19 4.47 -15.62
N LYS A 152 -4.44 4.80 -14.35
CA LYS A 152 -4.47 6.19 -13.88
C LYS A 152 -3.11 6.88 -14.04
N ILE A 153 -2.01 6.20 -13.73
CA ILE A 153 -0.65 6.72 -13.91
C ILE A 153 -0.41 7.04 -15.39
N LEU A 154 -0.66 6.09 -16.29
CA LEU A 154 -0.52 6.27 -17.73
C LEU A 154 -1.35 7.44 -18.26
N LYS A 155 -2.64 7.50 -17.90
CA LYS A 155 -3.53 8.59 -18.32
C LYS A 155 -3.03 9.96 -17.84
N THR A 156 -2.51 10.02 -16.62
CA THR A 156 -2.02 11.27 -16.04
C THR A 156 -0.72 11.71 -16.71
N ALA A 157 0.27 10.82 -16.80
CA ALA A 157 1.58 11.10 -17.40
C ALA A 157 1.46 11.57 -18.85
N ARG A 158 0.58 10.93 -19.63
CA ARG A 158 0.39 11.22 -21.06
C ARG A 158 -0.81 12.11 -21.38
N LYS A 159 -1.50 12.63 -20.36
CA LYS A 159 -2.72 13.46 -20.51
C LYS A 159 -3.76 12.82 -21.46
N MET A 160 -3.92 11.50 -21.38
CA MET A 160 -4.77 10.75 -22.30
C MET A 160 -6.24 11.07 -22.05
N LYS A 161 -6.99 11.27 -23.15
CA LYS A 161 -8.45 11.44 -23.11
C LYS A 161 -9.19 10.10 -23.13
N SER A 162 -8.64 9.12 -23.83
CA SER A 162 -9.18 7.75 -23.89
C SER A 162 -8.81 6.95 -22.64
N GLU A 163 -9.59 5.90 -22.39
CA GLU A 163 -9.20 4.89 -21.42
C GLU A 163 -8.03 4.06 -21.95
N VAL A 164 -7.15 3.63 -21.03
CA VAL A 164 -6.09 2.68 -21.33
C VAL A 164 -6.73 1.29 -21.43
N PRO A 165 -6.47 0.52 -22.50
CA PRO A 165 -6.95 -0.86 -22.60
C PRO A 165 -6.44 -1.73 -21.44
N ILE A 166 -7.34 -2.48 -20.82
CA ILE A 166 -7.00 -3.42 -19.73
C ILE A 166 -7.62 -4.78 -20.02
N GLN A 167 -6.79 -5.80 -20.17
CA GLN A 167 -7.21 -7.19 -20.24
C GLN A 167 -7.09 -7.85 -18.87
N SER A 168 -8.18 -8.46 -18.40
CA SER A 168 -8.22 -9.18 -17.12
C SER A 168 -8.36 -10.67 -17.34
N ILE A 169 -7.40 -11.45 -16.85
CA ILE A 169 -7.34 -12.91 -16.94
C ILE A 169 -7.63 -13.50 -15.56
N ARG A 170 -8.44 -14.55 -15.52
CA ARG A 170 -8.81 -15.26 -14.29
C ARG A 170 -8.36 -16.72 -14.39
N GLU A 171 -7.19 -17.02 -13.81
CA GLU A 171 -6.46 -18.26 -14.02
C GLU A 171 -6.03 -18.89 -12.69
N GLY A 172 -6.31 -20.19 -12.54
CA GLY A 172 -5.83 -21.02 -11.43
C GLY A 172 -5.90 -20.34 -10.06
N ASP A 173 -4.77 -20.36 -9.38
CA ASP A 173 -4.48 -19.82 -8.06
C ASP A 173 -3.52 -18.61 -8.10
N VAL A 174 -3.32 -18.01 -9.28
CA VAL A 174 -2.42 -16.86 -9.48
C VAL A 174 -2.73 -15.74 -8.48
N VAL A 175 -1.75 -15.39 -7.64
CA VAL A 175 -1.94 -14.37 -6.59
C VAL A 175 -2.15 -12.99 -7.21
N GLY A 176 -1.39 -12.68 -8.25
CA GLY A 176 -1.52 -11.45 -9.04
C GLY A 176 -0.31 -11.24 -9.94
N GLU A 177 -0.56 -11.07 -11.23
CA GLU A 177 0.43 -10.64 -12.22
C GLU A 177 -0.10 -9.40 -12.94
N HIS A 178 0.81 -8.47 -13.23
CA HIS A 178 0.50 -7.22 -13.91
C HIS A 178 1.62 -6.92 -14.90
N THR A 179 1.26 -6.77 -16.17
CA THR A 179 2.17 -6.32 -17.23
C THR A 179 1.64 -5.03 -17.84
N VAL A 180 2.46 -4.00 -17.89
CA VAL A 180 2.24 -2.81 -18.72
C VAL A 180 3.06 -2.99 -20.00
N ILE A 181 2.40 -2.88 -21.14
CA ILE A 181 3.01 -2.99 -22.47
C ILE A 181 3.00 -1.61 -23.10
N PHE A 182 4.12 -1.19 -23.66
CA PHE A 182 4.23 -0.03 -24.55
C PHE A 182 4.62 -0.56 -25.93
N GLY A 183 3.66 -0.63 -26.87
CA GLY A 183 3.87 -1.17 -28.21
C GLY A 183 4.13 -0.07 -29.24
N GLY A 184 5.31 -0.09 -29.87
CA GLY A 184 5.71 0.87 -30.91
C GLY A 184 6.06 0.20 -32.26
N PRO A 185 6.51 0.99 -33.26
CA PRO A 185 6.88 0.46 -34.56
C PRO A 185 8.10 -0.48 -34.49
N GLY A 186 7.88 -1.79 -34.66
CA GLY A 186 8.96 -2.79 -34.70
C GLY A 186 9.54 -3.19 -33.34
N GLU A 187 9.01 -2.64 -32.24
CA GLU A 187 9.45 -2.97 -30.89
C GLU A 187 8.35 -2.82 -29.85
N ARG A 188 8.58 -3.38 -28.66
CA ARG A 188 7.71 -3.17 -27.51
C ARG A 188 8.52 -3.26 -26.21
N VAL A 189 8.10 -2.47 -25.22
CA VAL A 189 8.65 -2.52 -23.86
C VAL A 189 7.59 -3.07 -22.92
N GLU A 190 7.97 -4.04 -22.10
CA GLU A 190 7.08 -4.66 -21.11
C GLU A 190 7.63 -4.49 -19.70
N LEU A 191 6.78 -4.00 -18.78
CA LEU A 191 7.08 -3.91 -17.36
C LEU A 191 6.16 -4.87 -16.60
N THR A 192 6.74 -5.92 -16.00
CA THR A 192 5.96 -6.98 -15.35
C THR A 192 6.26 -7.11 -13.86
N HIS A 193 5.21 -7.24 -13.05
CA HIS A 193 5.29 -7.64 -11.65
C HIS A 193 4.49 -8.93 -11.43
N ARG A 194 5.08 -9.89 -10.71
CA ARG A 194 4.43 -11.15 -10.31
C ARG A 194 4.48 -11.32 -8.79
N ALA A 195 3.33 -11.49 -8.16
CA ALA A 195 3.22 -11.80 -6.74
C ALA A 195 3.20 -13.32 -6.53
N ALA A 196 4.09 -13.84 -5.69
CA ALA A 196 4.07 -15.25 -5.27
C ALA A 196 3.25 -15.47 -3.98
N SER A 197 3.14 -14.45 -3.12
CA SER A 197 2.41 -14.54 -1.86
C SER A 197 2.03 -13.15 -1.33
N ARG A 198 1.23 -13.11 -0.27
CA ARG A 198 0.86 -11.86 0.43
C ARG A 198 1.96 -11.29 1.31
N GLU A 199 3.04 -12.04 1.54
CA GLU A 199 4.17 -11.55 2.36
C GLU A 199 4.78 -10.26 1.80
N ILE A 200 4.73 -10.06 0.49
CA ILE A 200 5.28 -8.85 -0.16
C ILE A 200 4.65 -7.56 0.38
N PHE A 201 3.36 -7.59 0.74
CA PHE A 201 2.66 -6.45 1.31
C PHE A 201 3.07 -6.23 2.76
N ALA A 202 3.18 -7.30 3.55
CA ALA A 202 3.60 -7.22 4.93
C ALA A 202 5.05 -6.73 5.06
N ARG A 203 5.97 -7.22 4.21
CA ARG A 203 7.37 -6.74 4.16
C ARG A 203 7.46 -5.26 3.85
N GLY A 204 6.66 -4.76 2.91
CA GLY A 204 6.63 -3.33 2.62
C GLY A 204 6.01 -2.50 3.75
N ALA A 205 5.00 -3.03 4.44
CA ALA A 205 4.44 -2.39 5.64
C ALA A 205 5.47 -2.29 6.78
N LEU A 206 6.27 -3.34 7.00
CA LEU A 206 7.39 -3.31 7.95
C LEU A 206 8.45 -2.27 7.54
N ARG A 207 8.77 -2.17 6.24
CA ARG A 207 9.68 -1.13 5.73
C ARG A 207 9.12 0.28 5.99
N ALA A 208 7.84 0.51 5.71
CA ALA A 208 7.18 1.79 5.98
C ALA A 208 7.18 2.14 7.48
N THR A 209 6.93 1.14 8.32
CA THR A 209 6.94 1.25 9.79
C THR A 209 8.31 1.67 10.32
N HIS A 210 9.40 1.13 9.77
CA HIS A 210 10.73 1.58 10.12
C HIS A 210 11.03 2.98 9.55
N TRP A 211 10.58 3.27 8.33
CA TRP A 211 10.87 4.53 7.64
C TRP A 211 10.18 5.75 8.26
N ILE A 212 8.97 5.58 8.79
CA ILE A 212 8.15 6.69 9.30
C ILE A 212 8.67 7.27 10.62
N ILE A 213 9.48 6.52 11.37
CA ILE A 213 10.00 6.94 12.67
C ILE A 213 10.87 8.18 12.53
N GLY A 214 10.47 9.26 13.21
CA GLY A 214 11.17 10.55 13.21
C GLY A 214 10.92 11.41 11.95
N LYS A 215 9.99 11.02 11.07
CA LYS A 215 9.55 11.89 9.97
C LYS A 215 8.72 13.05 10.51
N PRO A 216 8.76 14.23 9.86
CA PRO A 216 7.88 15.33 10.23
C PRO A 216 6.40 14.95 9.96
N PRO A 217 5.44 15.71 10.52
CA PRO A 217 4.04 15.56 10.16
C PRO A 217 3.84 15.63 8.64
N GLY A 218 3.01 14.74 8.12
CA GLY A 218 2.75 14.64 6.70
C GLY A 218 2.06 13.35 6.31
N LEU A 219 1.37 13.39 5.16
CA LEU A 219 0.76 12.22 4.54
C LEU A 219 1.69 11.68 3.46
N TYR A 220 2.28 10.52 3.74
CA TYR A 220 3.27 9.86 2.89
C TYR A 220 2.65 8.65 2.19
N SER A 221 3.09 8.41 0.96
CA SER A 221 2.80 7.22 0.19
C SER A 221 3.94 6.20 0.29
N MET A 222 3.77 5.03 -0.34
CA MET A 222 4.88 4.10 -0.51
C MET A 222 5.95 4.60 -1.48
N GLN A 223 5.66 5.55 -2.35
CA GLN A 223 6.70 6.16 -3.21
C GLN A 223 7.69 6.95 -2.34
N ASP A 224 7.19 7.71 -1.37
CA ASP A 224 8.02 8.44 -0.39
C ASP A 224 8.88 7.49 0.47
N VAL A 225 8.31 6.36 0.90
CA VAL A 225 9.02 5.30 1.65
C VAL A 225 10.17 4.70 0.83
N LEU A 226 9.99 4.61 -0.49
CA LEU A 226 10.96 4.04 -1.41
C LEU A 226 11.96 5.07 -1.97
N GLY A 227 11.67 6.37 -1.85
CA GLY A 227 12.48 7.46 -2.40
C GLY A 227 12.34 7.58 -3.93
N LEU A 228 11.13 7.40 -4.44
CA LEU A 228 10.77 7.38 -5.86
C LEU A 228 9.95 8.61 -6.28
#